data_AF-A0A2N2FS24-F1
#
_entry.id   AF-A0A2N2FS24-F1
#
_cell.length_a   1.000
_cell.length_b   1.000
_cell.length_c   1.000
_cell.angle_alpha   90.00
_cell.angle_beta   90.00
_cell.angle_gamma   90.00
#
_symmetry.space_group_name_H-M   'P 1'
#
loop_
_entity.id
_entity.type
_entity.pdbx_description
1 polymer ?
#
loop_
_entity_poly.entity_id
_entity_poly.type
_entity_poly.pdbx_seq_one_letter_code
_entity_poly.pdbx_strand_id
1 'polypeptide(L)' 'MTDKSFQNLNIPVDIFISADDPVIPPDDYELLHENSFLKISREQYGGHCGFIDLFPYRRWYNEIISNVLT' A
#
# COMPACT_ATOMS: atom_id res chain seq x y z
N MET A 1 -11.67 -6.20 1.72
CA MET A 1 -12.35 -4.86 1.60
C MET A 1 -13.09 -4.78 0.25
N THR A 2 -13.92 -3.77 -0.02
CA THR A 2 -14.60 -3.65 -1.35
C THR A 2 -14.41 -2.27 -1.96
N ASP A 3 -14.51 -2.15 -3.29
CA ASP A 3 -14.43 -0.85 -3.99
C ASP A 3 -15.36 0.23 -3.42
N LYS A 4 -16.55 -0.17 -2.96
CA LYS A 4 -17.54 0.75 -2.37
C LYS A 4 -17.00 1.51 -1.16
N SER A 5 -16.04 0.93 -0.44
CA SER A 5 -15.42 1.55 0.73
C SER A 5 -14.64 2.83 0.39
N PHE A 6 -14.18 2.99 -0.86
CA PHE A 6 -13.32 4.09 -1.29
C PHE A 6 -13.96 5.00 -2.37
N GLN A 7 -15.25 4.84 -2.65
CA GLN A 7 -15.94 5.64 -3.69
C GLN A 7 -16.11 7.12 -3.33
N ASN A 8 -16.13 7.46 -2.03
CA ASN A 8 -16.39 8.82 -1.54
C ASN A 8 -15.11 9.53 -1.06
N LEU A 9 -13.93 9.09 -1.51
CA LEU A 9 -12.68 9.78 -1.23
C LEU A 9 -12.69 11.14 -1.92
N ASN A 10 -12.36 12.19 -1.16
CA ASN A 10 -12.23 13.57 -1.66
C ASN A 10 -10.79 14.10 -1.56
N ILE A 11 -9.86 13.24 -1.17
CA ILE A 11 -8.43 13.50 -1.07
C ILE A 11 -7.69 12.35 -1.75
N PRO A 12 -6.52 12.60 -2.37
CA PRO A 12 -5.67 11.52 -2.84
C PRO A 12 -5.28 10.59 -1.69
N VAL A 13 -5.40 9.29 -1.92
CA VAL A 13 -5.02 8.21 -1.00
C VAL A 13 -4.14 7.23 -1.76
N ASP A 14 -2.94 7.03 -1.25
CA ASP A 14 -2.02 5.99 -1.69
C ASP A 14 -1.99 4.85 -0.66
N ILE A 15 -2.21 3.63 -1.12
CA ILE A 15 -2.11 2.40 -0.31
C ILE A 15 -0.93 1.59 -0.83
N PHE A 16 -0.05 1.17 0.08
CA PHE A 16 1.01 0.20 -0.20
C PHE A 16 0.63 -1.12 0.48
N ILE A 17 0.62 -2.22 -0.28
CA ILE A 17 0.31 -3.57 0.23
C ILE A 17 1.37 -4.56 -0.23
N SER A 18 1.59 -5.60 0.57
CA SER A 18 2.57 -6.64 0.28
C SER A 18 1.93 -8.01 0.10
N ALA A 19 2.36 -8.74 -0.93
CA ALA A 19 1.88 -10.10 -1.21
C ALA A 19 2.29 -11.14 -0.16
N ASP A 20 3.35 -10.86 0.59
CA ASP A 20 3.85 -11.70 1.68
C ASP A 20 3.37 -11.24 3.07
N ASP A 21 2.34 -10.38 3.17
CA ASP A 21 1.74 -10.00 4.46
C ASP A 21 1.12 -11.24 5.14
N PRO A 22 1.63 -11.68 6.31
CA PRO A 22 1.11 -12.87 7.00
C PRO A 22 -0.21 -12.62 7.74
N VAL A 23 -0.68 -11.37 7.81
CA VAL A 23 -1.86 -10.93 8.56
C VAL A 23 -3.03 -10.63 7.64
N ILE A 24 -2.78 -9.95 6.51
CA ILE A 24 -3.81 -9.58 5.53
C ILE A 24 -3.69 -10.50 4.31
N PRO A 25 -4.68 -11.38 4.03
CA PRO A 25 -4.63 -12.28 2.89
C PRO A 25 -4.55 -11.55 1.54
N PRO A 26 -3.87 -12.12 0.53
CA PRO A 26 -3.78 -11.49 -0.79
C PRO A 26 -5.13 -11.21 -1.46
N ASP A 27 -6.04 -12.16 -1.33
CA ASP A 27 -7.36 -12.13 -1.97
C ASP A 27 -8.21 -10.94 -1.48
N ASP A 28 -7.94 -10.43 -0.26
CA ASP A 28 -8.72 -9.36 0.38
C ASP A 28 -8.58 -8.00 -0.32
N TYR A 29 -7.54 -7.84 -1.12
CA TYR A 29 -7.22 -6.62 -1.87
C TYR A 29 -7.15 -6.82 -3.39
N GLU A 30 -7.29 -8.05 -3.90
CA GLU A 30 -7.55 -8.27 -5.35
C GLU A 30 -8.85 -7.59 -5.79
N LEU A 31 -9.82 -7.49 -4.87
CA LEU A 31 -11.10 -6.83 -5.09
C LEU A 31 -11.03 -5.30 -5.01
N LEU A 32 -9.85 -4.71 -4.76
CA LEU A 32 -9.67 -3.26 -4.70
C LEU A 32 -9.17 -2.71 -6.03
N HIS A 33 -9.94 -1.83 -6.64
CA HIS A 33 -9.60 -1.16 -7.87
C HIS A 33 -9.19 0.30 -7.61
N GLU A 34 -8.19 0.75 -8.34
CA GLU A 34 -7.79 2.15 -8.34
C GLU A 34 -8.88 3.05 -8.90
N ASN A 35 -8.90 4.31 -8.45
CA ASN A 35 -9.76 5.35 -9.01
C ASN A 35 -9.02 6.70 -8.99
N SER A 36 -9.72 7.79 -9.35
CA SER A 36 -9.12 9.13 -9.42
C SER A 36 -8.51 9.63 -8.10
N PHE A 37 -8.95 9.10 -6.97
CA PHE A 37 -8.49 9.44 -5.63
C PHE A 37 -7.79 8.29 -4.90
N LEU A 38 -7.77 7.08 -5.48
CA LEU A 38 -7.17 5.90 -4.86
C LEU A 38 -6.12 5.28 -5.77
N LYS A 39 -4.89 5.22 -5.27
CA LYS A 39 -3.76 4.51 -5.87
C LYS A 39 -3.30 3.38 -4.98
N ILE A 40 -2.97 2.25 -5.58
CA ILE A 40 -2.64 1.02 -4.85
C ILE A 40 -1.34 0.44 -5.43
N SER A 41 -0.25 0.58 -4.70
CA SER A 41 1.00 -0.10 -5.00
C SER A 41 0.99 -1.49 -4.39
N ARG A 42 1.17 -2.50 -5.25
CA ARG A 42 1.20 -3.91 -4.88
C ARG A 42 2.62 -4.41 -5.00
N GLU A 43 3.24 -4.65 -3.86
CA GLU A 43 4.62 -5.08 -3.77
C GLU A 43 4.68 -6.58 -3.52
N GLN A 44 5.71 -7.25 -4.04
CA GLN A 44 5.87 -8.68 -3.86
C GLN A 44 6.34 -9.05 -2.45
N TYR A 45 7.13 -8.16 -1.84
CA TYR A 45 7.81 -8.39 -0.56
C TYR A 45 7.76 -7.15 0.31
N GLY A 46 7.54 -7.33 1.60
CA GLY A 46 7.36 -6.21 2.53
C GLY A 46 6.78 -6.59 3.89
N GLY A 47 6.13 -7.76 3.97
CA GLY A 47 5.42 -8.25 5.12
C GLY A 47 4.35 -7.27 5.62
N HIS A 48 3.90 -7.49 6.85
CA HIS A 48 2.87 -6.66 7.48
C HIS A 48 3.37 -5.26 7.88
N CYS A 49 4.64 -5.14 8.27
CA CYS A 49 5.18 -3.92 8.90
C CYS A 49 5.98 -3.02 7.96
N GLY A 50 5.73 -3.11 6.66
CA GLY A 50 6.09 -2.04 5.73
C GLY A 50 7.54 -2.07 5.30
N PHE A 51 7.95 -3.12 4.59
CA PHE A 51 9.06 -3.01 3.65
C PHE A 51 10.36 -2.57 4.34
N ILE A 52 10.74 -3.32 5.38
CA ILE A 52 11.94 -3.04 6.17
C ILE A 52 13.14 -3.71 5.50
N ASP A 53 14.07 -2.90 5.01
CA ASP A 53 15.41 -3.35 4.68
C ASP A 53 16.21 -3.48 5.99
N LEU A 54 16.75 -4.66 6.26
CA LEU A 54 17.48 -4.92 7.50
C LEU A 54 18.89 -4.34 7.49
N PHE A 55 19.50 -4.16 6.31
CA PHE A 55 20.81 -3.54 6.20
C PHE A 55 21.01 -2.80 4.87
N PRO A 56 21.23 -1.47 4.90
CA PRO A 56 21.08 -0.59 6.06
C PRO A 56 19.64 -0.62 6.59
N TYR A 57 19.44 -0.42 7.90
CA TYR A 57 18.09 -0.38 8.47
C TYR A 57 17.30 0.77 7.86
N ARG A 58 16.42 0.45 6.90
CA ARG A 58 15.59 1.41 6.18
C ARG A 58 14.16 0.93 6.15
N ARG A 59 13.25 1.90 6.09
CA ARG A 59 11.83 1.65 5.85
C ARG A 59 11.53 2.23 4.49
N TRP A 60 11.29 1.37 3.52
CA TRP A 60 11.05 1.78 2.13
C TRP A 60 9.90 2.78 2.03
N TYR A 61 8.82 2.61 2.81
CA TYR A 61 7.68 3.53 2.77
C TYR A 61 8.05 4.97 3.14
N ASN A 62 9.09 5.22 3.94
CA ASN A 62 9.53 6.58 4.25
C ASN A 62 10.07 7.28 3.00
N GLU A 63 10.83 6.56 2.16
CA GLU A 63 11.37 7.09 0.91
C GLU A 63 10.24 7.38 -0.08
N ILE A 64 9.27 6.48 -0.19
CA ILE A 64 8.09 6.66 -1.05
C ILE A 64 7.26 7.87 -0.60
N ILE A 65 6.94 7.98 0.69
CA ILE A 65 6.18 9.13 1.22
C ILE A 65 6.93 10.43 0.95
N SER A 66 8.25 10.46 1.14
CA SER A 66 9.07 11.64 0.84
C SER A 66 8.98 12.04 -0.64
N ASN A 67 8.98 11.07 -1.55
CA ASN A 67 8.87 11.33 -2.99
C ASN A 67 7.50 11.86 -3.41
N VAL A 68 6.43 11.49 -2.70
CA VAL A 68 5.07 12.01 -2.96
C VAL A 68 4.92 13.46 -2.48
N LEU A 69 5.67 13.86 -1.45
CA LEU A 69 5.59 15.20 -0.85
C LEU A 69 6.53 16.24 -1.48
N THR A 70 7.45 15.82 -2.37
CA THR A 70 8.47 16.68 -2.99
C THR A 70 8.13 16.99 -4.44
#